data_AF-A0A161I8S1-F1
#
_entry.id   AF-A0A161I8S1-F1
#
_cell.length_a   1.000
_cell.length_b   1.000
_cell.length_c   1.000
_cell.angle_alpha   90.00
_cell.angle_beta   90.00
_cell.angle_gamma   90.00
#
_symmetry.space_group_name_H-M   'P 1'
#
loop_
_entity.id
_entity.type
_entity.pdbx_description
1 polymer ?
#
loop_
_entity_poly.entity_id
_entity_poly.type
_entity_poly.pdbx_seq_one_letter_code
_entity_poly.pdbx_strand_id
1 'polypeptide(L)'
;MIHFPALDHVAIRPIAAYLTPAVLGALLLARCARGNALFALIALPGTLAHELLHFLVGFVTLARPVSLSVWPQRTQGGSYVLGEVLFENLRWWNAAPASLAPMLGYAIAAAVAMMRLRSGYTFSSWDLAVWVALAQLIFAAWPSTVDWRLSLKSWPLLLTAFGALWLHYYSHGLAPG
;
A
#
# COMPACT_ATOMS: atom_id res chain seq x y z
N MET A 1 6.75 -32.84 -6.97
CA MET A 1 6.58 -32.06 -5.72
C MET A 1 7.64 -30.98 -5.76
N ILE A 2 7.27 -29.75 -6.13
CA ILE A 2 8.23 -28.63 -6.21
C ILE A 2 8.49 -28.18 -4.77
N HIS A 3 9.65 -28.54 -4.24
CA HIS A 3 10.10 -28.09 -2.93
C HIS A 3 10.68 -26.68 -3.08
N PHE A 4 10.11 -25.69 -2.39
CA PHE A 4 10.63 -24.33 -2.33
C PHE A 4 11.39 -24.16 -1.00
N PRO A 5 12.69 -24.53 -0.90
CA PRO A 5 13.48 -24.44 0.33
C PRO A 5 13.75 -23.00 0.82
N ALA A 6 13.14 -21.99 0.19
CA ALA A 6 13.44 -20.57 0.42
C ALA A 6 12.57 -19.91 1.50
N LEU A 7 11.59 -20.62 2.07
CA LEU A 7 10.62 -20.02 3.02
C LEU A 7 10.84 -20.42 4.48
N ASP A 8 11.69 -21.41 4.76
CA ASP A 8 11.86 -21.95 6.11
C ASP A 8 12.57 -20.97 7.08
N HIS A 9 13.16 -19.90 6.53
CA HIS A 9 13.81 -18.82 7.30
C HIS A 9 13.51 -17.42 6.75
N VAL A 10 12.25 -17.10 6.41
CA VAL A 10 11.85 -15.69 6.28
C VAL A 10 11.95 -15.05 7.67
N ALA A 11 13.15 -14.63 8.02
CA ALA A 11 13.40 -14.01 9.31
C ALA A 11 12.76 -12.62 9.26
N ILE A 12 11.62 -12.49 9.92
CA ILE A 12 10.87 -11.22 10.02
C ILE A 12 11.76 -10.12 10.58
N ARG A 13 12.66 -10.47 11.51
CA ARG A 13 13.58 -9.55 12.19
C ARG A 13 14.52 -8.79 11.22
N PRO A 14 15.32 -9.44 10.35
CA PRO A 14 16.16 -8.72 9.40
C PRO A 14 15.38 -7.92 8.35
N ILE A 15 14.20 -8.39 7.93
CA ILE A 15 13.33 -7.61 7.03
C ILE A 15 12.89 -6.31 7.71
N ALA A 16 12.37 -6.41 8.94
CA ALA A 16 11.98 -5.26 9.74
C ALA A 16 13.17 -4.32 9.99
N ALA A 17 14.34 -4.87 10.34
CA ALA A 17 15.56 -4.09 10.55
C ALA A 17 15.96 -3.31 9.28
N TYR A 18 15.95 -3.96 8.11
CA TYR A 18 16.29 -3.31 6.83
C TYR A 18 15.28 -2.23 6.44
N LEU A 19 13.99 -2.39 6.78
CA LEU A 19 12.96 -1.40 6.50
C LEU A 19 12.96 -0.21 7.46
N THR A 20 13.63 -0.30 8.62
CA THR A 20 13.66 0.77 9.64
C THR A 20 13.96 2.16 9.05
N PRO A 21 15.01 2.37 8.23
CA PRO A 21 15.31 3.69 7.68
C PRO A 21 14.20 4.22 6.77
N ALA A 22 13.58 3.35 5.97
CA ALA A 22 12.47 3.72 5.09
C ALA A 22 11.22 4.09 5.90
N VAL A 23 10.91 3.35 6.97
CA VAL A 23 9.79 3.67 7.88
C VAL A 23 10.02 5.01 8.58
N LEU A 24 11.23 5.26 9.08
CA LEU A 24 11.58 6.56 9.68
C LEU A 24 11.45 7.70 8.67
N GLY A 25 11.89 7.48 7.42
CA GLY A 25 11.70 8.42 6.32
C GLY A 25 10.23 8.69 6.02
N ALA A 26 9.39 7.65 5.97
CA ALA A 26 7.95 7.77 5.75
C ALA A 26 7.26 8.54 6.89
N LEU A 27 7.66 8.29 8.14
CA LEU A 27 7.17 9.05 9.30
C LEU A 27 7.60 10.51 9.23
N LEU A 28 8.83 10.81 8.80
CA LEU A 28 9.31 12.17 8.60
C LEU A 28 8.48 12.88 7.51
N LEU A 29 8.23 12.22 6.37
CA LEU A 29 7.34 12.73 5.32
C LEU A 29 5.95 13.04 5.87
N ALA A 30 5.37 12.14 6.66
CA ALA A 30 4.07 12.34 7.30
C ALA A 30 4.06 13.52 8.28
N ARG A 31 5.14 13.73 9.04
CA ARG A 31 5.26 14.87 9.97
C ARG A 31 5.50 16.19 9.25
N CYS A 32 6.14 16.15 8.09
CA CYS A 32 6.38 17.32 7.24
C CYS A 32 5.27 17.55 6.21
N ALA A 33 4.23 16.71 6.18
CA ALA A 33 3.13 16.82 5.26
C ALA A 33 2.43 18.16 5.43
N ARG A 34 2.53 18.99 4.40
CA ARG A 34 1.97 20.34 4.36
C ARG A 34 1.13 20.46 3.10
N GLY A 35 0.01 21.16 3.18
CA GLY A 35 -0.86 21.44 2.02
C GLY A 35 -0.29 22.50 1.07
N ASN A 36 1.01 22.45 0.75
CA ASN A 36 1.69 23.42 -0.10
C ASN A 36 2.37 22.76 -1.32
N ALA A 37 2.74 23.58 -2.30
CA ALA A 37 3.30 23.11 -3.58
C ALA A 37 4.62 22.34 -3.41
N LEU A 38 5.50 22.78 -2.50
CA LEU A 38 6.78 22.14 -2.27
C LEU A 38 6.59 20.69 -1.79
N PHE A 39 5.72 20.49 -0.81
CA PHE A 39 5.42 19.15 -0.33
C PHE A 39 4.75 18.30 -1.41
N ALA A 40 3.85 18.90 -2.20
CA ALA A 40 3.21 18.21 -3.31
C ALA A 40 4.23 17.68 -4.34
N LEU A 41 5.29 18.44 -4.63
CA LEU A 41 6.38 18.02 -5.50
C LEU A 41 7.26 16.93 -4.86
N ILE A 42 7.57 17.05 -3.56
CA ILE A 42 8.35 16.04 -2.83
C ILE A 42 7.60 14.69 -2.77
N ALA A 43 6.27 14.73 -2.67
CA ALA A 43 5.43 13.54 -2.60
C ALA A 43 5.16 12.89 -3.96
N LEU A 44 5.54 13.52 -5.08
CA LEU A 44 5.26 13.03 -6.44
C LEU A 44 5.62 11.56 -6.67
N PRO A 45 6.80 11.04 -6.25
CA PRO A 45 7.13 9.64 -6.46
C PRO A 45 6.17 8.70 -5.72
N GLY A 46 5.77 9.06 -4.49
CA GLY A 46 4.79 8.32 -3.70
C GLY A 46 3.40 8.36 -4.34
N THR A 47 2.95 9.56 -4.75
CA THR A 47 1.69 9.75 -5.48
C THR A 47 1.65 8.92 -6.76
N LEU A 48 2.72 8.94 -7.55
CA LEU A 48 2.81 8.12 -8.77
C LEU A 48 2.60 6.63 -8.44
N ALA A 49 3.29 6.11 -7.43
CA ALA A 49 3.14 4.72 -7.02
C ALA A 49 1.72 4.41 -6.53
N HIS A 50 1.13 5.32 -5.74
CA HIS A 50 -0.23 5.20 -5.23
C HIS A 50 -1.28 5.09 -6.34
N GLU A 51 -1.26 6.05 -7.27
CA GLU A 51 -2.23 6.08 -8.36
C GLU A 51 -2.00 4.94 -9.36
N LEU A 52 -0.74 4.55 -9.60
CA LEU A 52 -0.44 3.36 -10.42
C LEU A 52 -0.97 2.07 -9.78
N LEU A 53 -0.92 1.93 -8.45
CA LEU A 53 -1.50 0.77 -7.77
C LEU A 53 -3.02 0.73 -7.96
N HIS A 54 -3.70 1.86 -7.76
CA HIS A 54 -5.13 1.98 -8.07
C HIS A 54 -5.44 1.61 -9.52
N PHE A 55 -4.69 2.15 -10.47
CA PHE A 55 -4.89 1.90 -11.89
C PHE A 55 -4.70 0.42 -12.23
N LEU A 56 -3.58 -0.18 -11.82
CA LEU A 56 -3.25 -1.58 -12.15
C LEU A 56 -4.20 -2.57 -11.49
N VAL A 57 -4.46 -2.40 -10.19
CA VAL A 57 -5.38 -3.30 -9.48
C VAL A 57 -6.81 -3.07 -9.94
N GLY A 58 -7.21 -1.83 -10.20
CA GLY A 58 -8.50 -1.53 -10.81
C GLY A 58 -8.68 -2.17 -12.18
N PHE A 59 -7.62 -2.21 -13.00
CA PHE A 59 -7.64 -2.91 -14.29
C PHE A 59 -7.83 -4.42 -14.09
N VAL A 60 -7.01 -5.04 -13.23
CA VAL A 60 -7.07 -6.50 -12.94
C VAL A 60 -8.40 -6.92 -12.32
N THR A 61 -9.00 -6.05 -11.50
CA THR A 61 -10.30 -6.29 -10.84
C THR A 61 -11.48 -5.79 -11.67
N LEU A 62 -11.25 -5.39 -12.93
CA LEU A 62 -12.26 -4.94 -13.89
C LEU A 62 -13.08 -3.73 -13.38
N ALA A 63 -12.50 -2.89 -12.53
CA ALA A 63 -13.09 -1.63 -12.06
C ALA A 63 -13.14 -0.55 -13.16
N ARG A 64 -12.51 -0.79 -14.31
CA ARG A 64 -12.41 0.11 -15.48
C ARG A 64 -11.83 1.48 -15.08
N PRO A 65 -10.52 1.56 -14.80
CA PRO A 65 -9.86 2.85 -14.63
C PRO A 65 -9.84 3.59 -15.97
N VAL A 66 -10.37 4.81 -16.00
CA VAL A 66 -10.50 5.62 -17.24
C VAL A 66 -9.72 6.92 -17.20
N SER A 67 -9.22 7.31 -16.02
CA SER A 67 -8.35 8.46 -15.85
C SER A 67 -7.24 8.13 -14.85
N LEU A 68 -6.06 8.70 -15.09
CA LEU A 68 -4.90 8.66 -14.20
C LEU A 68 -4.25 10.06 -14.25
N SER A 69 -4.24 10.76 -13.12
CA SER A 69 -3.55 12.02 -12.95
C SER A 69 -2.61 11.92 -11.75
N VAL A 70 -1.36 12.34 -11.95
CA VAL A 70 -0.30 12.35 -10.91
C VAL A 70 0.20 13.76 -10.64
N TRP A 71 -0.23 14.73 -11.47
CA TRP A 71 0.22 16.10 -11.33
C TRP A 71 -0.59 16.83 -10.25
N PRO A 72 0.06 17.49 -9.28
CA PRO A 72 -0.64 18.14 -8.20
C PRO A 72 -1.43 19.34 -8.71
N GLN A 73 -2.72 19.36 -8.38
CA GLN A 73 -3.65 20.42 -8.76
C GLN A 73 -4.06 21.20 -7.53
N ARG A 74 -4.01 22.54 -7.62
CA ARG A 74 -4.41 23.42 -6.54
C ARG A 74 -5.93 23.55 -6.50
N THR A 75 -6.53 23.35 -5.33
CA THR A 75 -7.97 23.51 -5.09
C THR A 75 -8.33 24.98 -4.87
N GLN A 76 -9.62 25.30 -4.99
CA GLN A 76 -10.14 26.65 -4.68
C GLN A 76 -9.86 27.08 -3.22
N GLY A 77 -9.78 26.13 -2.29
CA GLY A 77 -9.43 26.37 -0.88
C GLY A 77 -7.93 26.53 -0.61
N GLY A 78 -7.09 26.50 -1.65
CA GLY A 78 -5.65 26.69 -1.56
C GLY A 78 -4.84 25.44 -1.22
N SER A 79 -5.49 24.31 -0.92
CA SER A 79 -4.85 22.99 -0.75
C SER A 79 -4.49 22.36 -2.10
N TYR A 80 -3.77 21.23 -2.08
CA TYR A 80 -3.39 20.50 -3.29
C TYR A 80 -4.01 19.10 -3.28
N VAL A 81 -4.63 18.72 -4.39
CA VAL A 81 -4.93 17.32 -4.73
C VAL A 81 -3.68 16.79 -5.43
N LEU A 82 -3.09 15.72 -4.90
CA LEU A 82 -1.80 15.22 -5.38
C LEU A 82 -1.94 14.38 -6.66
N GLY A 83 -2.94 13.50 -6.70
CA GLY A 83 -3.25 12.60 -7.81
C GLY A 83 -4.69 12.13 -7.74
N GLU A 84 -5.14 11.47 -8.81
CA GLU A 84 -6.44 10.80 -8.87
C GLU A 84 -6.46 9.67 -9.91
N VAL A 85 -7.22 8.61 -9.60
CA VAL A 85 -7.71 7.62 -10.55
C VAL A 85 -9.23 7.59 -10.54
N LEU A 86 -9.84 7.66 -11.73
CA LEU A 86 -11.30 7.54 -11.88
C LEU A 86 -11.67 6.15 -12.38
N PHE A 87 -12.70 5.56 -11.79
CA PHE A 87 -13.22 4.24 -12.14
C PHE A 87 -14.67 4.32 -12.64
N GLU A 88 -14.97 3.68 -13.77
CA GLU A 88 -16.33 3.63 -14.34
C GLU A 88 -17.15 2.43 -13.85
N ASN A 89 -16.51 1.35 -13.37
CA ASN A 89 -17.17 0.09 -13.05
C ASN A 89 -16.86 -0.39 -11.63
N LEU A 90 -16.99 0.50 -10.66
CA LEU A 90 -16.91 0.18 -9.23
C LEU A 90 -18.17 -0.54 -8.76
N ARG A 91 -18.03 -1.83 -8.42
CA ARG A 91 -19.07 -2.73 -7.92
C ARG A 91 -18.70 -3.28 -6.54
N TRP A 92 -19.66 -3.94 -5.89
CA TRP A 92 -19.47 -4.50 -4.54
C TRP A 92 -18.37 -5.57 -4.46
N TRP A 93 -17.97 -6.21 -5.56
CA TRP A 93 -16.97 -7.28 -5.53
C TRP A 93 -15.55 -6.81 -5.88
N ASN A 94 -15.40 -5.65 -6.53
CA ASN A 94 -14.09 -5.09 -6.90
C ASN A 94 -13.75 -3.77 -6.22
N ALA A 95 -14.69 -3.13 -5.51
CA ALA A 95 -14.44 -1.82 -4.92
C ALA A 95 -13.36 -1.83 -3.84
N ALA A 96 -13.34 -2.84 -2.96
CA ALA A 96 -12.32 -2.97 -1.94
C ALA A 96 -10.93 -3.19 -2.53
N PRO A 97 -10.69 -4.20 -3.40
CA PRO A 97 -9.35 -4.40 -3.95
C PRO A 97 -8.90 -3.21 -4.83
N ALA A 98 -9.79 -2.59 -5.62
CA ALA A 98 -9.43 -1.43 -6.44
C ALA A 98 -9.12 -0.17 -5.60
N SER A 99 -9.89 0.09 -4.53
CA SER A 99 -9.73 1.30 -3.71
C SER A 99 -8.70 1.13 -2.59
N LEU A 100 -8.40 -0.09 -2.14
CA LEU A 100 -7.35 -0.33 -1.13
C LEU A 100 -6.03 -0.79 -1.77
N ALA A 101 -5.93 -0.72 -3.09
CA ALA A 101 -4.75 -1.08 -3.87
C ALA A 101 -3.43 -0.45 -3.35
N PRO A 102 -3.39 0.82 -2.89
CA PRO A 102 -2.19 1.42 -2.34
C PRO A 102 -1.56 0.64 -1.19
N MET A 103 -2.36 -0.10 -0.41
CA MET A 103 -1.85 -0.91 0.71
C MET A 103 -0.90 -2.03 0.24
N LEU A 104 -0.95 -2.43 -1.04
CA LEU A 104 0.04 -3.32 -1.63
C LEU A 104 1.45 -2.73 -1.57
N GLY A 105 1.61 -1.41 -1.44
CA GLY A 105 2.89 -0.75 -1.20
C GLY A 105 3.64 -1.31 0.02
N TYR A 106 2.93 -1.70 1.10
CA TYR A 106 3.56 -2.36 2.26
C TYR A 106 4.10 -3.75 1.91
N ALA A 107 3.35 -4.53 1.14
CA ALA A 107 3.77 -5.85 0.68
C ALA A 107 4.95 -5.75 -0.30
N ILE A 108 4.91 -4.78 -1.21
CA ILE A 108 6.01 -4.49 -2.15
C ILE A 108 7.26 -4.07 -1.38
N ALA A 109 7.15 -3.22 -0.35
CA ALA A 109 8.28 -2.84 0.48
C ALA A 109 8.92 -4.06 1.18
N ALA A 110 8.10 -4.93 1.76
CA ALA A 110 8.57 -6.18 2.35
C ALA A 110 9.23 -7.09 1.30
N ALA A 111 8.66 -7.20 0.10
CA ALA A 111 9.22 -7.99 -1.00
C ALA A 111 10.58 -7.47 -1.46
N VAL A 112 10.74 -6.14 -1.61
CA VAL A 112 12.02 -5.51 -1.95
C VAL A 112 13.06 -5.79 -0.87
N ALA A 113 12.70 -5.67 0.42
CA ALA A 113 13.59 -6.01 1.53
C ALA A 113 14.01 -7.49 1.50
N MET A 114 13.05 -8.41 1.28
CA MET A 114 13.34 -9.84 1.14
C MET A 114 14.30 -10.11 -0.03
N MET A 115 14.06 -9.52 -1.19
CA MET A 115 14.92 -9.64 -2.36
C MET A 115 16.33 -9.10 -2.10
N ARG A 116 16.44 -7.99 -1.35
CA ARG A 116 17.72 -7.37 -1.02
C ARG A 116 18.56 -8.20 -0.04
N LEU A 117 17.91 -8.92 0.86
CA LEU A 117 18.55 -9.72 1.92
C LEU A 117 18.83 -11.17 1.50
N ARG A 118 18.27 -11.65 0.38
CA ARG A 118 18.30 -13.06 -0.04
C ARG A 118 19.69 -13.68 -0.19
N SER A 119 20.72 -12.86 -0.44
CA SER A 119 22.10 -13.30 -0.67
C SER A 119 23.05 -12.85 0.45
N GLY A 120 22.51 -12.49 1.62
CA GLY A 120 23.23 -11.80 2.68
C GLY A 120 23.20 -10.29 2.51
N TYR A 121 23.41 -9.57 3.61
CA TYR A 121 23.40 -8.11 3.64
C TYR A 121 24.81 -7.54 3.79
N THR A 122 25.20 -6.72 2.83
CA THR A 122 26.35 -5.82 2.90
C THR A 122 25.86 -4.43 2.56
N PHE A 123 26.16 -3.42 3.36
CA PHE A 123 25.71 -2.06 3.07
C PHE A 123 26.29 -1.57 1.73
N SER A 124 25.44 -0.97 0.90
CA SER A 124 25.79 -0.32 -0.35
C SER A 124 25.19 1.09 -0.39
N SER A 125 25.82 2.04 -1.08
CA SER A 125 25.26 3.37 -1.30
C SER A 125 23.90 3.31 -2.03
N TRP A 126 23.66 2.25 -2.80
CA TRP A 126 22.36 1.98 -3.42
C TRP A 126 21.24 1.79 -2.39
N ASP A 127 21.54 1.29 -1.18
CA ASP A 127 20.54 1.12 -0.11
C ASP A 127 19.93 2.46 0.31
N LEU A 128 20.66 3.58 0.19
CA LEU A 128 20.10 4.90 0.45
C LEU A 128 19.00 5.26 -0.55
N ALA A 129 19.23 5.01 -1.84
CA ALA A 129 18.24 5.26 -2.88
C ALA A 129 17.00 4.36 -2.71
N VAL A 130 17.23 3.08 -2.38
CA VAL A 130 16.15 2.13 -2.08
C VAL A 130 15.36 2.59 -0.86
N TRP A 131 16.00 3.01 0.23
CA TRP A 131 15.29 3.49 1.42
C TRP A 131 14.50 4.76 1.16
N VAL A 132 14.99 5.69 0.35
CA VAL A 132 14.23 6.89 -0.05
C VAL A 132 13.00 6.51 -0.89
N ALA A 133 13.16 5.61 -1.86
CA ALA A 133 12.05 5.12 -2.68
C ALA A 133 11.00 4.36 -1.84
N LEU A 134 11.45 3.50 -0.92
CA LEU A 134 10.58 2.78 0.00
C LEU A 134 9.90 3.71 1.00
N ALA A 135 10.57 4.77 1.46
CA ALA A 135 9.94 5.77 2.33
C ALA A 135 8.76 6.45 1.62
N GLN A 136 8.93 6.83 0.35
CA GLN A 136 7.85 7.40 -0.48
C GLN A 136 6.70 6.39 -0.67
N LEU A 137 7.03 5.13 -0.98
CA LEU A 137 6.05 4.06 -1.16
C LEU A 137 5.25 3.79 0.13
N ILE A 138 5.93 3.65 1.27
CA ILE A 138 5.32 3.37 2.58
C ILE A 138 4.47 4.56 3.03
N PHE A 139 4.96 5.79 2.83
CA PHE A 139 4.21 7.01 3.12
C PHE A 139 2.91 7.07 2.31
N ALA A 140 2.99 6.80 0.99
CA ALA A 140 1.85 6.86 0.10
C ALA A 140 0.96 5.61 0.16
N ALA A 141 1.37 4.50 0.78
CA ALA A 141 0.58 3.27 0.83
C ALA A 141 -0.70 3.38 1.67
N TRP A 142 -0.85 4.43 2.48
CA TRP A 142 -2.07 4.66 3.26
C TRP A 142 -3.19 5.22 2.36
N PRO A 143 -4.35 4.55 2.25
CA PRO A 143 -5.45 5.02 1.41
C PRO A 143 -6.05 6.34 1.91
N SER A 144 -6.56 7.15 0.98
CA SER A 144 -7.26 8.39 1.30
C SER A 144 -8.64 8.13 1.93
N THR A 145 -9.27 9.17 2.48
CA THR A 145 -10.65 9.08 2.97
C THR A 145 -11.64 8.68 1.87
N VAL A 146 -11.38 9.09 0.63
CA VAL A 146 -12.21 8.71 -0.53
C VAL A 146 -12.09 7.21 -0.79
N ASP A 147 -10.87 6.68 -0.75
CA ASP A 147 -10.58 5.26 -0.97
C ASP A 147 -11.24 4.37 0.08
N TRP A 148 -11.16 4.77 1.35
CA TRP A 148 -11.86 4.10 2.44
C TRP A 148 -13.37 4.11 2.21
N ARG A 149 -13.94 5.25 1.77
CA ARG A 149 -15.37 5.34 1.49
C ARG A 149 -15.79 4.47 0.31
N LEU A 150 -14.97 4.39 -0.75
CA LEU A 150 -15.24 3.56 -1.92
C LEU A 150 -15.14 2.07 -1.58
N SER A 151 -14.17 1.66 -0.75
CA SER A 151 -13.99 0.26 -0.36
C SER A 151 -15.22 -0.31 0.37
N LEU A 152 -15.94 0.51 1.15
CA LEU A 152 -17.18 0.15 1.84
C LEU A 152 -18.31 -0.30 0.90
N LYS A 153 -18.25 0.03 -0.41
CA LYS A 153 -19.18 -0.56 -1.40
C LYS A 153 -19.09 -2.08 -1.42
N SER A 154 -17.98 -2.66 -0.97
CA SER A 154 -17.78 -4.11 -0.84
C SER A 154 -18.32 -4.69 0.46
N TRP A 155 -19.36 -4.07 1.02
CA TRP A 155 -20.03 -4.56 2.23
C TRP A 155 -20.40 -6.05 2.19
N PRO A 156 -20.80 -6.70 1.06
CA PRO A 156 -21.10 -8.14 1.09
C PRO A 156 -19.84 -8.95 1.40
N LEU A 157 -18.70 -8.55 0.83
CA LEU A 157 -17.40 -9.19 1.11
C LEU A 157 -16.99 -8.96 2.57
N LEU A 158 -17.17 -7.75 3.09
CA LEU A 158 -16.88 -7.44 4.50
C LEU A 158 -17.71 -8.31 5.46
N LEU A 159 -19.01 -8.49 5.18
CA LEU A 159 -19.85 -9.37 5.98
C LEU A 159 -19.41 -10.83 5.90
N THR A 160 -19.03 -11.32 4.71
CA THR A 160 -18.53 -12.69 4.57
C THR A 160 -17.21 -12.90 5.32
N ALA A 161 -16.29 -11.93 5.25
CA ALA A 161 -15.02 -11.99 5.97
C ALA A 161 -15.23 -11.95 7.49
N PHE A 162 -16.12 -11.08 7.97
CA PHE A 162 -16.48 -11.01 9.38
C PHE A 162 -17.14 -12.30 9.87
N GLY A 163 -18.10 -12.84 9.10
CA GLY A 163 -18.74 -14.11 9.42
C GLY A 163 -17.75 -15.27 9.47
N ALA A 164 -16.81 -15.34 8.52
CA ALA A 164 -15.75 -16.35 8.51
C ALA A 164 -14.81 -16.22 9.72
N LEU A 165 -14.40 -14.99 10.07
CA LEU A 165 -13.57 -14.72 11.25
C LEU A 165 -14.30 -15.08 12.55
N TRP A 166 -15.58 -14.73 12.66
CA TRP A 166 -16.42 -15.08 13.80
C TRP A 166 -16.54 -16.59 13.98
N LEU A 167 -16.83 -17.32 12.89
CA LEU A 167 -16.89 -18.78 12.90
C LEU A 167 -15.55 -19.40 13.27
N HIS A 168 -14.44 -18.90 12.73
CA HIS A 168 -13.10 -19.34 13.07
C HIS A 168 -12.81 -19.14 14.57
N TYR A 169 -13.04 -17.95 15.09
CA TYR A 169 -12.88 -17.63 16.52
C TYR A 169 -13.74 -18.55 17.39
N TYR A 170 -15.02 -18.74 17.05
CA TYR A 170 -15.93 -19.61 17.81
C TYR A 170 -15.49 -21.09 17.76
N SER A 171 -15.03 -21.56 16.61
CA SER A 171 -14.56 -22.95 16.42
C SER A 171 -13.26 -23.26 17.16
N HIS A 172 -12.45 -22.25 17.50
CA HIS A 172 -11.19 -22.41 18.22
C HIS A 172 -11.24 -21.93 19.67
N GLY A 173 -12.29 -21.19 20.07
CA GLY A 173 -12.58 -20.83 21.45
C GLY A 173 -13.26 -21.94 22.26
N LEU A 174 -13.69 -23.03 21.62
CA LEU A 174 -14.34 -24.20 22.24
C LEU A 174 -13.39 -25.38 22.48
N ALA A 175 -12.07 -25.21 22.42
CA ALA A 175 -11.14 -26.24 22.88
C ALA A 175 -11.34 -26.45 24.40
N PRO A 176 -11.88 -27.60 24.86
CA PRO A 176 -12.04 -27.86 26.27
C PRO A 176 -10.65 -28.08 26.88
N GLY A 177 -10.36 -27.35 27.97
CA GLY A 177 -9.32 -27.75 28.92
C GLY A 177 -9.77 -28.95 29.74
#